data_AF-A0A1I7YXJ6-F1
#
_entry.id   AF-A0A1I7YXJ6-F1
#
_cell.length_a   1.000
_cell.length_b   1.000
_cell.length_c   1.000
_cell.angle_alpha   90.00
_cell.angle_beta   90.00
_cell.angle_gamma   90.00
#
_symmetry.space_group_name_H-M   'P 1'
#
loop_
_entity.id
_entity.type
_entity.pdbx_description
1 polymer ?
#
loop_
_entity_poly.entity_id
_entity_poly.type
_entity_poly.pdbx_seq_one_letter_code
_entity_poly.pdbx_strand_id
1 'polypeptide(L)'
;MGPLLLAQILELNDTQEGILNILFRVADDEGQLILDLKDLRALLQDISDRAAELRGQYGNIAAASVGAIQRALLRLETQGADRFFGEPALDVMDWIRTDSAGRGMINVLAADKLMQSPRLYAVFLLWMLADLYERLPETAAQTMRPNPGLDIEAAITELGVGEALVSMLDAKGIPTPTERAWLVAPGSRIGPATDAERQTVRQASLFGLKYDQAIDRESAYDQ
;
A
#
# COMPACT_ATOMS: atom_id res chain seq x y z
N MET A 1 -8.23 2.77 2.27
CA MET A 1 -7.77 1.36 2.38
C MET A 1 -8.99 0.49 2.63
N GLY A 2 -9.11 -0.67 1.99
CA GLY A 2 -10.27 -1.55 2.14
C GLY A 2 -10.31 -2.30 3.48
N PRO A 3 -11.48 -2.90 3.82
CA PRO A 3 -11.70 -3.59 5.09
C PRO A 3 -10.77 -4.79 5.33
N LEU A 4 -10.47 -5.57 4.28
CA LEU A 4 -9.62 -6.77 4.38
C LEU A 4 -8.22 -6.45 4.93
N LEU A 5 -7.60 -5.43 4.35
CA LEU A 5 -6.28 -5.03 4.75
C LEU A 5 -6.28 -4.45 6.17
N LEU A 6 -7.25 -3.59 6.49
CA LEU A 6 -7.39 -3.07 7.85
C LEU A 6 -7.62 -4.19 8.89
N ALA A 7 -8.36 -5.24 8.54
CA ALA A 7 -8.53 -6.41 9.40
C ALA A 7 -7.20 -7.11 9.67
N GLN A 8 -6.37 -7.29 8.64
CA GLN A 8 -5.05 -7.88 8.78
C GLN A 8 -4.11 -7.02 9.65
N ILE A 9 -4.16 -5.70 9.49
CA ILE A 9 -3.37 -4.72 10.25
C ILE A 9 -3.69 -4.76 11.74
N LEU A 10 -4.98 -4.85 12.04
CA LEU A 10 -5.52 -4.84 13.38
C LEU A 10 -5.49 -6.23 14.03
N GLU A 11 -5.05 -7.26 13.29
CA GLU A 11 -5.06 -8.67 13.68
C GLU A 11 -6.46 -9.12 14.14
N LEU A 12 -7.46 -8.74 13.34
CA LEU A 12 -8.84 -9.08 13.61
C LEU A 12 -9.10 -10.57 13.34
N ASN A 13 -9.97 -11.17 14.16
CA ASN A 13 -10.54 -12.47 13.83
C ASN A 13 -11.69 -12.33 12.81
N ASP A 14 -12.14 -13.45 12.26
CA ASP A 14 -13.20 -13.50 11.24
C ASP A 14 -14.49 -12.73 11.65
N THR A 15 -14.82 -12.74 12.95
CA THR A 15 -16.01 -12.03 13.44
C THR A 15 -15.81 -10.52 13.43
N GLN A 16 -14.61 -10.06 13.82
CA GLN A 16 -14.24 -8.65 13.83
C GLN A 16 -14.03 -8.13 12.40
N GLU A 17 -13.43 -8.92 11.53
CA GLU A 17 -13.35 -8.63 10.09
C GLU A 17 -14.74 -8.51 9.46
N GLY A 18 -15.67 -9.40 9.81
CA GLY A 18 -17.06 -9.31 9.35
C GLY A 18 -17.73 -7.99 9.76
N ILE A 19 -17.52 -7.52 10.99
CA ILE A 19 -18.03 -6.22 11.44
C ILE A 19 -17.35 -5.06 10.71
N LEU A 20 -16.06 -5.17 10.44
CA LEU A 20 -15.35 -4.15 9.67
C LEU A 20 -15.89 -4.07 8.23
N ASN A 21 -16.17 -5.21 7.59
CA ASN A 21 -16.83 -5.24 6.28
C ASN A 21 -18.23 -4.61 6.32
N ILE A 22 -19.01 -4.88 7.38
CA ILE A 22 -20.32 -4.23 7.59
C ILE A 22 -20.16 -2.71 7.68
N LEU A 23 -19.17 -2.22 8.45
CA LEU A 23 -18.91 -0.78 8.57
C LEU A 23 -18.65 -0.13 7.21
N PHE A 24 -17.74 -0.71 6.42
CA PHE A 24 -17.42 -0.16 5.09
C PHE A 24 -18.63 -0.19 4.16
N ARG A 25 -19.44 -1.25 4.24
CA ARG A 25 -20.67 -1.36 3.45
C ARG A 25 -21.71 -0.30 3.85
N VAL A 26 -21.91 -0.07 5.15
CA VAL A 26 -22.82 0.97 5.65
C VAL A 26 -22.34 2.34 5.20
N ALA A 27 -21.04 2.63 5.32
CA ALA A 27 -20.47 3.90 4.89
C ALA A 27 -20.68 4.14 3.37
N ASP A 28 -20.46 3.12 2.54
CA ASP A 28 -20.73 3.20 1.09
C ASP A 28 -22.22 3.43 0.78
N ASP A 29 -23.12 2.69 1.44
CA ASP A 29 -24.56 2.78 1.21
C ASP A 29 -25.15 4.11 1.73
N GLU A 30 -24.56 4.72 2.78
CA GLU A 30 -24.95 6.00 3.37
C GLU A 30 -24.17 7.21 2.81
N GLY A 31 -23.19 6.97 1.92
CA GLY A 31 -22.37 8.01 1.30
C GLY A 31 -21.39 8.71 2.26
N GLN A 32 -21.03 8.04 3.35
CA GLN A 32 -20.07 8.53 4.33
C GLN A 32 -18.64 8.20 3.90
N LEU A 33 -17.73 9.17 3.99
CA LEU A 33 -16.32 8.97 3.65
C LEU A 33 -15.54 8.56 4.90
N ILE A 34 -14.75 7.49 4.79
CA ILE A 34 -13.78 7.07 5.81
C ILE A 34 -12.42 7.57 5.35
N LEU A 35 -12.03 8.76 5.82
CA LEU A 35 -10.78 9.39 5.41
C LEU A 35 -9.63 9.03 6.34
N ASP A 36 -9.89 8.98 7.64
CA ASP A 36 -8.88 8.71 8.65
C ASP A 36 -9.31 7.68 9.73
N LEU A 37 -8.46 7.52 10.76
CA LEU A 37 -8.75 6.63 11.89
C LEU A 37 -9.86 7.16 12.81
N LYS A 38 -10.07 8.48 12.88
CA LYS A 38 -11.14 9.08 13.70
C LYS A 38 -12.50 8.81 13.08
N ASP A 39 -12.61 8.93 11.76
CA ASP A 39 -13.83 8.60 11.01
C ASP A 39 -14.19 7.14 11.20
N LEU A 40 -13.21 6.26 11.05
CA LEU A 40 -13.41 4.82 11.23
C LEU A 40 -13.91 4.52 12.65
N ARG A 41 -13.36 5.20 13.67
CA ARG A 41 -13.80 5.06 15.07
C ARG A 41 -15.21 5.61 15.30
N ALA A 42 -15.53 6.76 14.70
CA ALA A 42 -16.85 7.39 14.80
C ALA A 42 -17.92 6.51 14.16
N LEU A 43 -17.66 6.00 12.96
CA LEU A 43 -18.56 5.07 12.27
C LEU A 43 -18.70 3.74 13.01
N LEU A 44 -17.62 3.21 13.60
CA LEU A 44 -17.71 2.02 14.46
C LEU A 44 -18.63 2.24 15.66
N GLN A 45 -18.62 3.46 16.21
CA GLN A 45 -19.51 3.83 17.30
C GLN A 45 -20.96 3.95 16.81
N ASP A 46 -21.19 4.65 15.69
CA ASP A 46 -22.52 4.81 15.09
C ASP A 46 -23.19 3.46 14.78
N ILE A 47 -22.51 2.56 14.06
CA ILE A 47 -23.08 1.25 13.72
C ILE A 47 -23.33 0.38 14.96
N SER A 48 -22.59 0.61 16.05
CA SER A 48 -22.79 -0.08 17.32
C SER A 48 -24.03 0.44 18.04
N ASP A 49 -24.25 1.75 18.02
CA ASP A 49 -25.42 2.39 18.63
C ASP A 49 -26.70 2.07 17.84
N ARG A 50 -26.59 1.93 16.52
CA ARG A 50 -27.67 1.56 15.59
C ARG A 50 -27.75 0.05 15.30
N ALA A 51 -27.06 -0.80 16.05
CA ALA A 51 -26.93 -2.23 15.73
C ALA A 51 -28.28 -2.96 15.55
N ALA A 52 -29.33 -2.56 16.28
CA ALA A 52 -30.66 -3.17 16.17
C ALA A 52 -31.37 -2.83 14.84
N GLU A 53 -31.18 -1.60 14.34
CA GLU A 53 -31.72 -1.12 13.07
C GLU A 53 -31.02 -1.80 11.89
N LEU A 54 -29.69 -1.84 11.95
CA LEU A 54 -28.84 -2.35 10.87
C LEU A 54 -28.89 -3.88 10.74
N ARG A 55 -29.31 -4.60 11.79
CA ARG A 55 -29.29 -6.06 11.86
C ARG A 55 -30.04 -6.74 10.71
N GLY A 56 -31.16 -6.17 10.28
CA GLY A 56 -31.99 -6.75 9.23
C GLY A 56 -31.32 -6.77 7.86
N GLN A 57 -30.50 -5.75 7.57
CA GLN A 57 -29.90 -5.55 6.25
C GLN A 57 -28.44 -6.01 6.20
N TYR A 58 -27.68 -5.78 7.27
CA TYR A 58 -26.23 -6.02 7.28
C TYR A 58 -25.81 -7.18 8.19
N GLY A 59 -26.71 -7.71 9.02
CA GLY A 59 -26.43 -8.80 9.94
C GLY A 59 -26.00 -8.34 11.34
N ASN A 60 -25.56 -9.29 12.16
CA ASN A 60 -25.38 -9.03 13.59
C ASN A 60 -24.08 -8.26 13.90
N ILE A 61 -24.22 -7.10 14.55
CA ILE A 61 -23.10 -6.27 15.02
C ILE A 61 -22.92 -6.52 16.53
N ALA A 62 -21.89 -7.29 16.89
CA ALA A 62 -21.62 -7.62 18.29
C ALA A 62 -20.81 -6.52 18.99
N ALA A 63 -21.37 -5.90 20.04
CA ALA A 63 -20.72 -4.83 20.80
C ALA A 63 -19.33 -5.21 21.36
N ALA A 64 -19.14 -6.46 21.77
CA ALA A 64 -17.85 -6.97 22.25
C ALA A 64 -16.76 -6.90 21.16
N SER A 65 -17.13 -7.22 19.91
CA SER A 65 -16.22 -7.19 18.76
C SER A 65 -15.95 -5.75 18.30
N VAL A 66 -16.97 -4.87 18.30
CA VAL A 66 -16.79 -3.42 18.09
C VAL A 66 -15.75 -2.86 19.07
N GLY A 67 -15.91 -3.15 20.37
CA GLY A 67 -14.97 -2.68 21.40
C GLY A 67 -13.56 -3.25 21.23
N ALA A 68 -13.41 -4.47 20.69
CA ALA A 68 -12.10 -5.02 20.37
C ALA A 68 -11.42 -4.29 19.21
N ILE A 69 -12.18 -3.97 18.16
CA ILE A 69 -11.70 -3.19 17.00
C ILE A 69 -11.30 -1.78 17.43
N GLN A 70 -12.14 -1.08 18.22
CA GLN A 70 -11.81 0.25 18.75
C GLN A 70 -10.50 0.27 19.55
N ARG A 71 -10.28 -0.74 20.40
CA ARG A 71 -9.00 -0.87 21.13
C ARG A 71 -7.82 -1.15 20.21
N ALA A 72 -8.01 -1.91 19.14
CA ALA A 72 -6.96 -2.16 18.15
C ALA A 72 -6.59 -0.88 17.40
N LEU A 73 -7.60 -0.11 16.97
CA LEU A 73 -7.42 1.19 16.32
C LEU A 73 -6.66 2.17 17.23
N LEU A 74 -7.02 2.28 18.50
CA LEU A 74 -6.33 3.16 19.44
C LEU A 74 -4.86 2.79 19.66
N ARG A 75 -4.54 1.48 19.72
CA ARG A 75 -3.15 1.02 19.79
C ARG A 75 -2.37 1.42 18.54
N LEU A 76 -3.00 1.32 17.37
CA LEU A 76 -2.39 1.66 16.09
C LEU A 76 -2.16 3.19 15.99
N GLU A 77 -3.14 3.99 16.39
CA GLU A 77 -3.04 5.45 16.47
C GLU A 77 -1.89 5.89 17.39
N THR A 78 -1.76 5.26 18.56
CA THR A 78 -0.66 5.53 19.51
C THR A 78 0.73 5.21 18.93
N GLN A 79 0.80 4.35 17.91
CA GLN A 79 2.04 4.01 17.19
C GLN A 79 2.36 4.97 16.04
N GLY A 80 1.59 6.05 15.87
CA GLY A 80 1.81 7.08 14.85
C GLY A 80 1.19 6.75 13.49
N ALA A 81 0.18 5.88 13.46
CA ALA A 81 -0.49 5.47 12.23
C ALA A 81 -1.44 6.55 11.67
N ASP A 82 -1.87 7.50 12.48
CA ASP A 82 -2.62 8.69 12.06
C ASP A 82 -1.95 9.41 10.89
N ARG A 83 -0.62 9.52 10.90
CA ARG A 83 0.16 10.11 9.80
C ARG A 83 0.25 9.23 8.55
N PHE A 84 0.01 7.94 8.72
CA PHE A 84 0.14 6.95 7.67
C PHE A 84 -1.19 6.72 6.94
N PHE A 85 -2.31 6.83 7.66
CA PHE A 85 -3.67 6.75 7.11
C PHE A 85 -4.29 8.12 6.80
N GLY A 86 -3.50 9.20 6.86
CA GLY A 86 -3.96 10.56 6.54
C GLY A 86 -3.89 10.89 5.05
N GLU A 87 -4.36 12.08 4.68
CA GLU A 87 -4.31 12.57 3.31
C GLU A 87 -3.08 13.45 3.00
N PRO A 88 -2.54 13.40 1.76
CA PRO A 88 -2.99 12.53 0.68
C PRO A 88 -2.49 11.09 0.84
N ALA A 89 -3.38 10.14 0.56
CA ALA A 89 -3.02 8.72 0.51
C ALA A 89 -1.92 8.50 -0.53
N LEU A 90 -0.96 7.63 -0.19
CA LEU A 90 0.10 7.25 -1.10
C LEU A 90 -0.50 6.53 -2.32
N ASP A 91 -0.15 6.99 -3.51
CA ASP A 91 -0.54 6.36 -4.77
C ASP A 91 0.67 5.68 -5.42
N VAL A 92 0.66 4.36 -5.60
CA VAL A 92 1.80 3.64 -6.21
C VAL A 92 2.02 4.03 -7.67
N MET A 93 1.00 4.52 -8.37
CA MET A 93 1.12 4.94 -9.78
C MET A 93 1.99 6.18 -9.94
N ASP A 94 2.09 6.99 -8.90
CA ASP A 94 3.01 8.11 -8.87
C ASP A 94 4.46 7.64 -9.10
N TRP A 95 4.84 6.48 -8.56
CA TRP A 95 6.20 5.95 -8.61
C TRP A 95 6.58 5.36 -9.96
N ILE A 96 5.60 5.02 -10.80
CA ILE A 96 5.80 4.39 -12.10
C ILE A 96 5.94 5.49 -13.15
N ARG A 97 7.16 6.05 -13.26
CA ARG A 97 7.46 7.15 -14.20
C ARG A 97 8.81 6.98 -14.89
N THR A 98 8.95 7.72 -15.98
CA THR A 98 10.20 7.89 -16.72
C THR A 98 10.75 9.30 -16.53
N ASP A 99 12.08 9.45 -16.61
CA ASP A 99 12.73 10.74 -16.64
C ASP A 99 12.59 11.42 -18.02
N SER A 100 13.15 12.62 -18.16
CA SER A 100 13.13 13.38 -19.42
C SER A 100 13.85 12.69 -20.60
N ALA A 101 14.67 11.67 -20.33
CA ALA A 101 15.34 10.85 -21.32
C ALA A 101 14.60 9.53 -21.59
N GLY A 102 13.40 9.33 -21.02
CA GLY A 102 12.60 8.12 -21.17
C GLY A 102 13.08 6.93 -20.32
N ARG A 103 14.00 7.13 -19.38
CA ARG A 103 14.53 6.07 -18.52
C ARG A 103 13.64 5.90 -17.29
N GLY A 104 13.37 4.65 -16.89
CA GLY A 104 12.60 4.36 -15.68
C GLY A 104 13.26 4.95 -14.43
N MET A 105 12.45 5.44 -13.50
CA MET A 105 12.93 5.97 -12.22
C MET A 105 13.07 4.86 -11.17
N ILE A 106 14.17 4.89 -10.42
CA ILE A 106 14.35 4.06 -9.23
C ILE A 106 13.90 4.87 -8.01
N ASN A 107 12.93 4.33 -7.26
CA ASN A 107 12.43 4.95 -6.04
C ASN A 107 13.15 4.35 -4.82
N VAL A 108 13.57 5.19 -3.89
CA VAL A 108 14.19 4.77 -2.63
C VAL A 108 13.27 5.19 -1.48
N LEU A 109 12.73 4.21 -0.77
CA LEU A 109 11.92 4.46 0.42
C LEU A 109 12.81 4.51 1.67
N ALA A 110 12.92 5.69 2.28
CA ALA A 110 13.57 5.86 3.57
C ALA A 110 12.56 5.57 4.69
N ALA A 111 12.68 4.39 5.31
CA ALA A 111 11.76 3.90 6.33
C ALA A 111 12.34 3.92 7.76
N ASP A 112 13.40 4.69 8.03
CA ASP A 112 14.12 4.72 9.31
C ASP A 112 13.22 4.93 10.53
N LYS A 113 12.25 5.83 10.45
CA LYS A 113 11.24 6.03 11.51
C LYS A 113 10.20 4.91 11.54
N LEU A 114 9.77 4.44 10.38
CA LEU A 114 8.73 3.41 10.26
C LEU A 114 9.21 2.05 10.78
N MET A 115 10.50 1.75 10.60
CA MET A 115 11.18 0.57 11.16
C MET A 115 11.20 0.55 12.69
N GLN A 116 10.99 1.70 13.36
CA GLN A 116 10.83 1.75 14.83
C GLN A 116 9.46 1.18 15.27
N SER A 117 8.53 1.05 14.32
CA SER A 117 7.22 0.42 14.49
C SER A 117 7.10 -0.81 13.55
N PRO A 118 7.73 -1.96 13.88
CA PRO A 118 7.83 -3.11 12.96
C PRO A 118 6.49 -3.60 12.42
N ARG A 119 5.42 -3.53 13.23
CA ARG A 119 4.06 -3.90 12.80
C ARG A 119 3.55 -2.98 11.71
N LEU A 120 3.64 -1.66 11.90
CA LEU A 120 3.21 -0.67 10.91
C LEU A 120 4.05 -0.78 9.61
N TYR A 121 5.34 -1.07 9.74
CA TYR A 121 6.22 -1.30 8.61
C TYR A 121 5.81 -2.54 7.78
N ALA A 122 5.61 -3.69 8.42
CA ALA A 122 5.22 -4.92 7.74
C ALA A 122 3.87 -4.78 7.02
N VAL A 123 2.93 -4.13 7.71
CA VAL A 123 1.62 -3.76 7.18
C VAL A 123 1.73 -2.91 5.92
N PHE A 124 2.54 -1.84 5.99
CA PHE A 124 2.73 -0.96 4.85
C PHE A 124 3.32 -1.71 3.67
N LEU A 125 4.34 -2.54 3.90
CA LEU A 125 4.95 -3.32 2.84
C LEU A 125 3.96 -4.29 2.19
N LEU A 126 3.17 -4.99 2.99
CA LEU A 126 2.19 -5.94 2.46
C LEU A 126 1.08 -5.23 1.70
N TRP A 127 0.57 -4.11 2.21
CA TRP A 127 -0.39 -3.27 1.51
C TRP A 127 0.17 -2.77 0.17
N MET A 128 1.38 -2.20 0.20
CA MET A 128 2.03 -1.66 -0.99
C MET A 128 2.23 -2.75 -2.03
N LEU A 129 2.63 -3.96 -1.62
CA LEU A 129 2.70 -5.11 -2.52
C LEU A 129 1.33 -5.45 -3.09
N ALA A 130 0.28 -5.55 -2.26
CA ALA A 130 -1.07 -5.85 -2.72
C ALA A 130 -1.59 -4.81 -3.73
N ASP A 131 -1.42 -3.51 -3.46
CA ASP A 131 -1.83 -2.42 -4.36
C ASP A 131 -1.01 -2.44 -5.66
N LEU A 132 0.29 -2.76 -5.59
CA LEU A 132 1.11 -3.00 -6.79
C LEU A 132 0.59 -4.19 -7.59
N TYR A 133 0.29 -5.33 -6.96
CA TYR A 133 -0.23 -6.53 -7.63
C TYR A 133 -1.61 -6.27 -8.27
N GLU A 134 -2.47 -5.50 -7.62
CA GLU A 134 -3.79 -5.16 -8.13
C GLU A 134 -3.70 -4.23 -9.35
N ARG A 135 -2.82 -3.22 -9.29
CA ARG A 135 -2.71 -2.18 -10.34
C ARG A 135 -1.79 -2.55 -11.48
N LEU A 136 -0.80 -3.40 -11.23
CA LEU A 136 0.11 -3.92 -12.25
C LEU A 136 -0.41 -5.29 -12.68
N PRO A 137 -1.13 -5.39 -13.81
CA PRO A 137 -1.62 -6.68 -14.28
C PRO A 137 -0.44 -7.64 -14.43
N GLU A 138 -0.61 -8.88 -13.97
CA GLU A 138 0.36 -9.99 -14.06
C GLU A 138 0.56 -10.47 -15.52
N THR A 139 0.67 -9.54 -16.46
CA THR A 139 0.89 -9.82 -17.87
C THR A 139 2.37 -10.03 -18.18
N ALA A 140 3.29 -9.92 -17.22
CA ALA A 140 4.73 -9.97 -17.47
C ALA A 140 5.13 -11.22 -18.26
N ALA A 141 4.67 -12.43 -17.87
CA ALA A 141 5.00 -13.66 -18.60
C ALA A 141 4.42 -13.69 -20.03
N GLN A 142 3.16 -13.26 -20.21
CA GLN A 142 2.44 -13.34 -21.48
C GLN A 142 2.80 -12.21 -22.46
N THR A 143 3.33 -11.09 -21.95
CA THR A 143 3.79 -9.93 -22.74
C THR A 143 5.28 -9.99 -23.05
N MET A 144 6.02 -10.84 -22.34
CA MET A 144 7.43 -11.08 -22.62
C MET A 144 7.60 -11.67 -24.01
N ARG A 145 8.64 -11.19 -24.71
CA ARG A 145 8.98 -11.72 -26.03
C ARG A 145 9.44 -13.17 -25.87
N PRO A 146 8.77 -14.14 -26.53
CA PRO A 146 9.14 -15.54 -26.39
C PRO A 146 10.58 -15.77 -26.85
N ASN A 147 11.31 -16.56 -26.09
CA ASN A 147 12.64 -17.01 -26.43
C ASN A 147 12.62 -18.55 -26.53
N PRO A 148 12.85 -19.14 -27.72
CA PRO A 148 12.84 -20.59 -27.88
C PRO A 148 13.86 -21.35 -27.01
N GLY A 149 14.89 -20.65 -26.51
CA GLY A 149 15.90 -21.22 -25.61
C GLY A 149 15.61 -21.05 -24.12
N LEU A 150 14.49 -20.42 -23.75
CA LEU A 150 14.15 -20.10 -22.37
C LEU A 150 12.66 -20.38 -22.11
N ASP A 151 12.38 -21.31 -21.20
CA ASP A 151 11.04 -21.46 -20.65
C ASP A 151 10.80 -20.32 -19.65
N ILE A 152 10.01 -19.33 -20.09
CA ILE A 152 9.75 -18.11 -19.33
C ILE A 152 8.92 -18.41 -18.08
N GLU A 153 7.94 -19.32 -18.17
CA GLU A 153 7.07 -19.64 -17.04
C GLU A 153 7.85 -20.37 -15.94
N ALA A 154 8.66 -21.36 -16.32
CA ALA A 154 9.56 -22.03 -15.38
C ALA A 154 10.59 -21.05 -14.80
N ALA A 155 11.22 -20.24 -15.64
CA ALA A 155 12.26 -19.32 -15.21
C ALA A 155 11.76 -18.28 -14.18
N ILE A 156 10.53 -17.77 -14.31
CA ILE A 156 9.93 -16.84 -13.34
C ILE A 156 9.90 -17.46 -11.94
N THR A 157 9.54 -18.74 -11.84
CA THR A 157 9.45 -19.45 -10.55
C THR A 157 10.81 -19.81 -9.96
N GLU A 158 11.86 -19.81 -10.78
CA GLU A 158 13.21 -20.26 -10.43
C GLU A 158 14.22 -19.10 -10.29
N LEU A 159 13.78 -17.84 -10.36
CA LEU A 159 14.66 -16.68 -10.22
C LEU A 159 15.28 -16.63 -8.83
N GLY A 160 16.62 -16.57 -8.78
CA GLY A 160 17.39 -16.34 -7.58
C GLY A 160 17.56 -14.85 -7.24
N VAL A 161 18.15 -14.58 -6.07
CA VAL A 161 18.51 -13.22 -5.65
C VAL A 161 19.55 -12.64 -6.62
N GLY A 162 19.22 -11.50 -7.24
CA GLY A 162 20.08 -10.82 -8.20
C GLY A 162 19.89 -11.24 -9.66
N GLU A 163 18.92 -12.11 -9.94
CA GLU A 163 18.55 -12.49 -11.30
C GLU A 163 17.24 -11.82 -11.72
N ALA A 164 17.12 -11.53 -13.01
CA ALA A 164 15.90 -11.00 -13.61
C ALA A 164 15.70 -11.53 -15.03
N LEU A 165 14.44 -11.59 -15.45
CA LEU A 165 14.08 -11.75 -16.85
C LEU A 165 13.94 -10.38 -17.49
N VAL A 166 14.71 -10.14 -18.55
CA VAL A 166 14.76 -8.83 -19.22
C VAL A 166 14.56 -8.99 -20.72
N SER A 167 13.79 -8.09 -21.31
CA SER A 167 13.74 -7.88 -22.76
C SER A 167 14.28 -6.48 -23.02
N MET A 168 15.28 -6.38 -23.89
CA MET A 168 15.91 -5.10 -24.24
C MET A 168 15.33 -4.61 -25.57
N LEU A 169 15.46 -3.31 -25.84
CA LEU A 169 15.07 -2.76 -27.14
C LEU A 169 16.26 -2.83 -28.11
N ASP A 170 15.99 -3.20 -29.36
CA ASP A 170 16.95 -3.09 -30.44
C ASP A 170 17.13 -1.62 -30.89
N ALA A 171 18.00 -1.38 -31.88
CA ALA A 171 18.27 -0.04 -32.40
C ALA A 171 17.05 0.68 -33.01
N LYS A 172 15.95 -0.05 -33.25
CA LYS A 172 14.68 0.49 -33.78
C LYS A 172 13.60 0.58 -32.69
N GLY A 173 13.94 0.32 -31.43
CA GLY A 173 12.99 0.34 -30.32
C GLY A 173 12.10 -0.90 -30.25
N ILE A 174 12.45 -1.98 -30.96
CA ILE A 174 11.68 -3.22 -30.95
C ILE A 174 12.19 -4.12 -29.81
N PRO A 175 11.31 -4.64 -28.93
CA PRO A 175 11.71 -5.60 -27.90
C PRO A 175 12.33 -6.87 -28.49
N THR A 176 13.51 -7.23 -27.99
CA THR A 176 14.24 -8.47 -28.31
C THR A 176 13.67 -9.65 -27.52
N PRO A 177 13.97 -10.91 -27.89
CA PRO A 177 13.67 -12.07 -27.06
C PRO A 177 14.07 -11.87 -25.60
N THR A 178 13.22 -12.33 -24.68
CA THR A 178 13.49 -12.25 -23.23
C THR A 178 14.69 -13.14 -22.88
N GLU A 179 15.59 -12.63 -22.06
CA GLU A 179 16.78 -13.32 -21.58
C GLU A 179 16.81 -13.34 -20.05
N ARG A 180 17.42 -14.37 -19.47
CA ARG A 180 17.77 -14.40 -18.04
C ARG A 180 19.09 -13.66 -17.86
N ALA A 181 19.08 -12.62 -17.03
CA ALA A 181 20.24 -11.77 -16.80
C ALA A 181 20.53 -11.60 -15.31
N TRP A 182 21.81 -11.38 -15.01
CA TRP A 182 22.24 -10.92 -13.69
C TRP A 182 22.07 -9.41 -13.60
N LEU A 183 21.41 -8.95 -12.55
CA LEU A 183 21.34 -7.53 -12.23
C LEU A 183 22.59 -7.11 -11.47
N VAL A 184 23.36 -6.20 -12.08
CA VAL A 184 24.40 -5.48 -11.35
C VAL A 184 23.69 -4.42 -10.51
N ALA A 185 23.64 -4.63 -9.20
CA ALA A 185 23.17 -3.62 -8.29
C ALA A 185 24.05 -2.36 -8.44
N PRO A 186 23.46 -1.15 -8.48
CA PRO A 186 24.26 0.08 -8.51
C PRO A 186 25.23 0.09 -7.32
N GLY A 187 26.43 0.64 -7.53
CA GLY A 187 27.44 0.73 -6.48
C GLY A 187 26.86 1.37 -5.22
N SER A 188 26.82 0.60 -4.13
CA SER A 188 26.29 1.07 -2.86
C SER A 188 27.44 1.53 -1.96
N ARG A 189 27.19 2.58 -1.17
CA ARG A 189 28.05 2.91 -0.04
C ARG A 189 27.64 2.04 1.15
N ILE A 190 28.60 1.35 1.77
CA ILE A 190 28.37 0.69 3.05
C ILE A 190 28.15 1.76 4.12
N GLY A 191 27.00 1.73 4.78
CA GLY A 191 26.59 2.66 5.83
C GLY A 191 25.39 3.52 5.44
N PRO A 192 24.67 4.08 6.42
CA PRO A 192 23.45 4.86 6.17
C PRO A 192 23.76 6.11 5.33
N ALA A 193 22.78 6.55 4.54
CA ALA A 193 22.78 7.90 4.00
C ALA A 193 22.89 8.91 5.16
N THR A 194 23.61 10.02 4.97
CA THR A 194 23.62 11.13 5.92
C THR A 194 22.29 11.89 5.84
N ASP A 195 21.94 12.64 6.89
CA ASP A 195 20.73 13.48 6.87
C ASP A 195 20.75 14.51 5.74
N ALA A 196 21.93 15.08 5.44
CA ALA A 196 22.12 16.03 4.37
C ALA A 196 21.85 15.39 3.00
N GLU A 197 22.40 14.20 2.74
CA GLU A 197 22.14 13.46 1.49
C GLU A 197 20.66 13.12 1.34
N ARG A 198 20.01 12.65 2.41
CA ARG A 198 18.56 12.40 2.41
C ARG A 198 17.76 13.68 2.12
N GLN A 199 18.12 14.80 2.73
CA GLN A 199 17.46 16.08 2.47
C GLN A 199 17.62 16.52 1.02
N THR A 200 18.81 16.39 0.42
CA THR A 200 19.04 16.71 -1.00
C THR A 200 18.15 15.88 -1.91
N VAL A 201 18.07 14.55 -1.68
CA VAL A 201 17.18 13.69 -2.49
C VAL A 201 15.71 14.05 -2.29
N ARG A 202 15.27 14.32 -1.05
CA ARG A 202 13.89 14.75 -0.78
C ARG A 202 13.56 16.09 -1.43
N GLN A 203 14.45 17.08 -1.37
CA GLN A 203 14.24 18.39 -2.00
C GLN A 203 14.19 18.30 -3.53
N ALA A 204 14.93 17.36 -4.12
CA ALA A 204 14.85 17.08 -5.55
C ALA A 204 13.61 16.26 -5.94
N SER A 205 12.87 15.71 -4.97
CA SER A 205 11.67 14.92 -5.23
C SER A 205 10.53 15.80 -5.70
N LEU A 206 9.95 15.44 -6.85
CA LEU A 206 8.72 16.06 -7.36
C LEU A 206 7.51 15.82 -6.45
N PHE A 207 7.63 14.91 -5.48
CA PHE A 207 6.54 14.53 -4.60
C PHE A 207 6.47 15.30 -3.29
N GLY A 208 7.48 16.13 -2.95
CA GLY A 208 7.43 16.92 -1.72
C GLY A 208 6.16 17.79 -1.68
N LEU A 209 5.78 18.37 -2.81
CA LEU A 209 4.54 19.16 -2.93
C LEU A 209 3.26 18.38 -2.66
N LYS A 210 3.26 17.06 -2.89
CA LYS A 210 2.09 16.20 -2.68
C LYS A 210 2.09 15.62 -1.25
N TYR A 211 3.20 15.04 -0.80
CA TYR A 211 3.23 14.23 0.42
C TYR A 211 3.84 14.92 1.65
N ASP A 212 4.43 16.12 1.54
CA ASP A 212 5.05 16.78 2.72
C ASP A 212 4.03 17.45 3.65
N GLN A 213 2.80 17.69 3.17
CA GLN A 213 1.73 18.31 3.96
C GLN A 213 0.57 17.34 4.14
N ALA A 214 0.27 17.02 5.41
CA ALA A 214 -0.97 16.35 5.75
C ALA A 214 -2.14 17.32 5.55
N ILE A 215 -3.18 16.86 4.85
CA ILE A 215 -4.42 17.60 4.64
C ILE A 215 -5.47 17.03 5.58
N ASP A 216 -6.09 17.91 6.37
CA ASP A 216 -7.26 17.58 7.19
C ASP A 216 -8.51 17.95 6.36
N ARG A 217 -9.29 16.96 5.93
CA ARG A 217 -10.53 17.16 5.15
C ARG A 217 -11.73 17.06 6.08
N GLU A 218 -12.77 17.88 5.85
CA GLU A 218 -14.07 17.69 6.51
C GLU A 218 -14.59 16.28 6.24
N SER A 219 -14.95 15.56 7.30
CA SER A 219 -15.27 14.13 7.21
C SER A 219 -16.51 13.75 8.02
N ALA A 220 -16.86 12.45 8.03
CA ALA A 220 -17.99 11.90 8.78
C ALA A 220 -17.89 12.16 10.30
N TYR A 221 -16.69 12.44 10.83
CA TYR A 221 -16.49 12.88 12.21
C TYR A 221 -17.03 14.30 12.49
N ASP A 222 -17.10 15.18 11.48
CA ASP A 222 -17.43 16.60 11.65
C ASP A 222 -18.94 16.92 11.46
N GLN A 223 -19.76 15.90 11.20
CA GLN A 223 -21.22 16.01 10.99
C GLN A 223 -22.01 15.46 12.17
#